data_AF-A0A7H8R1N0-F1
#
_entry.id   AF-A0A7H8R1N0-F1
#
_cell.length_a   1.000
_cell.length_b   1.000
_cell.length_c   1.000
_cell.angle_alpha   90.00
_cell.angle_beta   90.00
_cell.angle_gamma   90.00
#
_symmetry.space_group_name_H-M   'P 1'
#
loop_
_entity.id
_entity.type
_entity.pdbx_description
1 polymer ?
#
loop_
_entity_poly.entity_id
_entity_poly.type
_entity_poly.pdbx_seq_one_letter_code
_entity_poly.pdbx_strand_id
1 'polypeptide(L)'
;MTRPHAWRLDTCYSCFARQLLKKPAFNGSRFFSQHPILRQQPSPYSHATSRKKNTSTLLYTASILMGTLALAYGSVPLYKMICQQTGWNGQPVQVHSTGDGDTASRLTPVTESRRLRITFNGSVSDVLPWKFTPQQREVRVLPGETALAFYTATNKGPADIIGVATYSVTPGQVAPYFSKIQCFCFEEQKLNAGESVDMPVFFFIDPDFAKDPAMKNIDTITLSYTFFKARYDDNGVLRATP
;
A
#
# COMPACT_ATOMS: atom_id res chain seq x y z
N MET A 1 13.87 49.24 -10.01
CA MET A 1 15.12 48.50 -9.73
C MET A 1 14.75 47.12 -9.22
N THR A 2 15.43 46.10 -9.77
CA THR A 2 15.47 44.66 -9.40
C THR A 2 14.19 43.82 -9.49
N ARG A 3 14.29 42.81 -10.36
CA ARG A 3 13.29 41.82 -10.80
C ARG A 3 13.08 40.67 -9.79
N PRO A 4 11.93 39.96 -9.84
CA PRO A 4 11.70 38.69 -9.18
C PRO A 4 12.11 37.51 -10.09
N HIS A 5 12.60 36.40 -9.53
CA HIS A 5 12.76 35.14 -10.25
C HIS A 5 12.09 33.99 -9.52
N ALA A 6 10.90 33.65 -10.03
CA ALA A 6 10.24 32.37 -9.88
C ALA A 6 10.93 31.34 -10.78
N TRP A 7 11.15 30.12 -10.28
CA TRP A 7 11.51 28.96 -11.09
C TRP A 7 10.33 28.00 -11.09
N ARG A 8 9.59 28.02 -12.21
CA ARG A 8 8.71 26.93 -12.64
C ARG A 8 9.59 25.88 -13.34
N LEU A 9 9.38 24.61 -13.03
CA LEU A 9 9.89 23.48 -13.79
C LEU A 9 8.69 22.78 -14.42
N ASP A 10 8.27 23.27 -15.60
CA ASP A 10 7.43 22.53 -16.52
C ASP A 10 8.35 21.88 -17.57
N THR A 11 8.27 20.55 -17.62
CA THR A 11 8.41 19.64 -18.76
C THR A 11 8.72 20.27 -20.14
N CYS A 12 9.76 19.75 -20.82
CA CYS A 12 9.85 19.80 -22.27
C CYS A 12 10.31 18.45 -22.83
N TYR A 13 9.31 17.60 -23.06
CA TYR A 13 9.40 16.27 -23.64
C TYR A 13 9.17 16.35 -25.16
N SER A 14 9.97 17.14 -25.89
CA SER A 14 9.84 17.17 -27.37
C SER A 14 10.96 17.96 -28.03
N CYS A 15 12.11 17.33 -28.28
CA CYS A 15 13.05 17.84 -29.26
C CYS A 15 13.93 16.74 -29.89
N PHE A 16 13.42 15.51 -29.98
CA PHE A 16 14.11 14.38 -30.64
C PHE A 16 13.64 14.13 -32.08
N ALA A 17 12.97 15.11 -32.71
CA ALA A 17 12.51 14.95 -34.07
C ALA A 17 13.01 16.10 -34.92
N ARG A 18 13.91 15.77 -35.86
CA ARG A 18 14.01 16.40 -37.18
C ARG A 18 14.53 17.84 -37.11
N GLN A 19 15.52 18.27 -37.86
CA GLN A 19 16.06 17.90 -39.15
C GLN A 19 17.13 18.99 -39.40
N LEU A 20 17.77 18.90 -40.54
CA LEU A 20 18.44 20.01 -41.23
C LEU A 20 19.91 20.19 -40.79
N LEU A 21 20.80 19.55 -41.52
CA LEU A 21 21.45 20.19 -42.68
C LEU A 21 22.29 21.38 -42.24
N LYS A 22 23.57 21.11 -41.97
CA LYS A 22 24.67 21.98 -42.39
C LYS A 22 26.00 21.23 -42.29
N LYS A 23 26.51 20.82 -43.45
CA LYS A 23 27.94 20.60 -43.64
C LYS A 23 28.64 21.97 -43.65
N PRO A 24 29.89 22.03 -43.20
CA PRO A 24 30.89 22.74 -43.97
C PRO A 24 32.08 21.83 -44.29
N ALA A 25 32.65 22.10 -45.47
CA ALA A 25 33.80 21.45 -46.04
C ALA A 25 35.10 22.20 -45.71
N PHE A 26 36.23 21.51 -45.93
CA PHE A 26 37.60 22.05 -46.06
C PHE A 26 38.26 22.55 -44.76
N ASN A 27 39.56 22.41 -44.47
CA ASN A 27 40.72 21.88 -45.19
C ASN A 27 41.82 21.66 -44.12
N GLY A 28 42.62 20.60 -44.19
CA GLY A 28 43.66 20.38 -43.17
C GLY A 28 44.51 19.16 -43.49
N SER A 29 45.60 19.41 -44.19
CA SER A 29 46.55 18.45 -44.76
C SER A 29 47.33 17.59 -43.75
N ARG A 30 47.56 16.33 -44.16
CA ARG A 30 48.72 15.46 -43.89
C ARG A 30 48.92 14.97 -42.45
N PHE A 31 48.84 13.66 -42.26
CA PHE A 31 50.03 12.82 -42.11
C PHE A 31 49.65 11.33 -42.31
N PHE A 32 50.33 10.69 -43.25
CA PHE A 32 50.28 9.26 -43.51
C PHE A 32 50.84 8.52 -42.27
N SER A 33 50.07 7.59 -41.70
CA SER A 33 50.64 6.47 -40.95
C SER A 33 50.04 5.18 -41.52
N GLN A 34 50.92 4.40 -42.16
CA GLN A 34 50.61 3.10 -42.73
C GLN A 34 50.53 2.08 -41.59
N HIS A 35 49.33 1.53 -41.34
CA HIS A 35 49.20 0.27 -40.60
C HIS A 35 48.78 -0.84 -41.56
N PRO A 36 49.45 -2.01 -41.53
CA PRO A 36 49.25 -3.06 -42.52
C PRO A 36 47.89 -3.73 -42.39
N ILE A 37 47.36 -4.08 -43.56
CA ILE A 37 46.12 -4.80 -43.82
C ILE A 37 46.11 -6.15 -43.10
N LEU A 38 45.27 -6.30 -42.06
CA LEU A 38 44.79 -7.62 -41.64
C LEU A 38 43.52 -7.95 -42.42
N ARG A 39 43.72 -8.72 -43.48
CA ARG A 39 42.69 -9.33 -44.32
C ARG A 39 41.96 -10.39 -43.49
N GLN A 40 40.83 -10.03 -42.87
CA GLN A 40 39.93 -11.03 -42.27
C GLN A 40 39.27 -11.86 -43.38
N GLN A 41 39.69 -13.11 -43.53
CA GLN A 41 38.99 -14.10 -44.35
C GLN A 41 37.75 -14.59 -43.59
N PRO A 42 36.56 -14.67 -44.22
CA PRO A 42 35.43 -15.38 -43.63
C PRO A 42 35.63 -16.89 -43.84
N SER A 43 35.77 -17.64 -42.74
CA SER A 43 35.83 -19.11 -42.77
C SER A 43 34.43 -19.70 -43.04
N PRO A 44 34.26 -20.61 -44.02
CA PRO A 44 32.96 -21.08 -44.47
C PRO A 44 32.63 -22.51 -44.01
N TYR A 45 32.81 -22.92 -42.75
CA TYR A 45 32.41 -24.28 -42.33
C TYR A 45 32.06 -24.39 -40.83
N SER A 46 30.76 -24.45 -40.49
CA SER A 46 30.22 -25.23 -39.33
C SER A 46 28.68 -25.20 -39.20
N HIS A 47 27.91 -25.40 -40.27
CA HIS A 47 26.46 -25.15 -40.20
C HIS A 47 25.61 -26.19 -39.44
N ALA A 48 26.11 -27.41 -39.13
CA ALA A 48 25.29 -28.45 -38.49
C ALA A 48 25.47 -28.55 -36.96
N THR A 49 26.72 -28.57 -36.47
CA THR A 49 27.04 -28.64 -35.03
C THR A 49 26.86 -27.29 -34.32
N SER A 50 27.10 -26.17 -35.01
CA SER A 50 26.81 -24.82 -34.49
C SER A 50 25.31 -24.59 -34.32
N ARG A 51 24.48 -25.09 -35.24
CA ARG A 51 23.01 -24.92 -35.18
C ARG A 51 22.40 -25.61 -33.96
N LYS A 52 22.84 -26.84 -33.63
CA LYS A 52 22.39 -27.55 -32.41
C LYS A 52 22.83 -26.82 -31.12
N LYS A 53 24.07 -26.32 -31.07
CA LYS A 53 24.58 -25.54 -29.93
C LYS A 53 23.85 -24.21 -29.76
N ASN A 54 23.56 -23.51 -30.86
CA ASN A 54 22.81 -22.25 -30.84
C ASN A 54 21.36 -22.46 -30.41
N THR A 55 20.72 -23.56 -30.82
CA THR A 55 19.38 -23.93 -30.33
C THR A 55 19.38 -24.23 -28.84
N SER A 56 20.37 -24.98 -28.32
CA SER A 56 20.46 -25.20 -26.87
C SER A 56 20.70 -23.91 -26.11
N THR A 57 21.58 -23.02 -26.58
CA THR A 57 21.83 -21.73 -25.93
C THR A 57 20.59 -20.85 -25.93
N LEU A 58 19.82 -20.83 -27.04
CA LEU A 58 18.56 -20.08 -27.12
C LEU A 58 17.51 -20.61 -26.15
N LEU A 59 17.40 -21.93 -25.99
CA LEU A 59 16.49 -22.52 -25.01
C LEU A 59 16.88 -22.19 -23.56
N TYR A 60 18.18 -22.20 -23.23
CA TYR A 60 18.66 -21.80 -21.90
C TYR A 60 18.44 -20.31 -21.62
N THR A 61 18.70 -19.43 -22.58
CA THR A 61 18.47 -17.99 -22.38
C THR A 61 16.97 -17.67 -22.29
N ALA A 62 16.13 -18.35 -23.09
CA ALA A 62 14.69 -18.21 -23.03
C ALA A 62 14.11 -18.69 -21.69
N SER A 63 14.60 -19.82 -21.14
CA SER A 63 14.13 -20.32 -19.85
C SER A 63 14.52 -19.41 -18.68
N ILE A 64 15.72 -18.83 -18.70
CA ILE A 64 16.17 -17.84 -17.71
C ILE A 64 15.30 -16.57 -17.78
N LEU A 65 15.02 -16.08 -18.98
CA LEU A 65 14.15 -14.91 -19.17
C LEU A 65 12.74 -15.17 -18.65
N MET A 66 12.13 -16.32 -19.00
CA MET A 66 10.82 -16.70 -18.48
C MET A 66 10.83 -16.88 -16.96
N GLY A 67 11.86 -17.52 -16.40
CA GLY A 67 12.01 -17.70 -14.96
C GLY A 67 12.10 -16.37 -14.20
N THR A 68 12.87 -15.42 -14.74
CA THR A 68 13.02 -14.08 -14.12
C THR A 68 11.72 -13.29 -14.18
N LEU A 69 10.98 -13.36 -15.30
CA LEU A 69 9.67 -12.72 -15.43
C LEU A 69 8.62 -13.34 -14.50
N ALA A 70 8.61 -14.67 -14.37
CA ALA A 70 7.72 -15.38 -13.46
C ALA A 70 8.01 -15.00 -11.99
N LEU A 71 9.28 -14.93 -11.59
CA LEU A 71 9.68 -14.51 -10.25
C LEU A 71 9.33 -13.04 -9.99
N ALA A 72 9.57 -12.15 -10.96
CA ALA A 72 9.21 -10.74 -10.82
C ALA A 72 7.70 -10.56 -10.61
N TYR A 73 6.87 -11.24 -11.42
CA TYR A 73 5.41 -11.17 -11.31
C TYR A 73 4.90 -11.86 -10.03
N GLY A 74 5.48 -12.99 -9.64
CA GLY A 74 5.11 -13.75 -8.44
C GLY A 74 5.56 -13.11 -7.10
N SER A 75 6.54 -12.21 -7.13
CA SER A 75 7.05 -11.55 -5.92
C SER A 75 6.00 -10.69 -5.22
N VAL A 76 5.15 -10.01 -5.98
CA VAL A 76 4.11 -9.11 -5.44
C VAL A 76 3.04 -9.86 -4.63
N PRO A 77 2.36 -10.90 -5.16
CA PRO A 77 1.39 -11.66 -4.37
C PRO A 77 2.04 -12.38 -3.19
N LEU A 78 3.27 -12.89 -3.34
CA LEU A 78 4.00 -13.52 -2.24
C LEU A 78 4.27 -12.52 -1.10
N TYR A 79 4.72 -11.30 -1.42
CA TYR A 79 4.92 -10.25 -0.44
C TYR A 79 3.62 -9.88 0.29
N LYS A 80 2.51 -9.75 -0.46
CA LYS A 80 1.19 -9.48 0.13
C LYS A 80 0.76 -10.59 1.09
N MET A 81 0.94 -11.85 0.72
CA MET A 81 0.61 -13.00 1.56
C MET A 81 1.42 -13.00 2.87
N ILE A 82 2.72 -12.76 2.78
CA ILE A 82 3.60 -12.67 3.97
C ILE A 82 3.21 -11.48 4.84
N CYS A 83 2.94 -10.30 4.25
CA CYS A 83 2.57 -9.11 5.03
C CYS A 83 1.21 -9.27 5.74
N GLN A 84 0.24 -9.91 5.08
CA GLN A 84 -1.07 -10.18 5.67
C GLN A 84 -1.03 -11.23 6.76
N GLN A 85 -0.11 -12.20 6.72
CA GLN A 85 0.05 -13.21 7.77
C GLN A 85 0.86 -12.69 8.96
N THR A 86 1.88 -11.87 8.71
CA THR A 86 2.79 -11.38 9.76
C THR A 86 2.34 -10.08 10.42
N GLY A 87 1.42 -9.33 9.79
CA GLY A 87 0.95 -8.04 10.30
C GLY A 87 2.02 -6.94 10.28
N TRP A 88 3.06 -7.09 9.46
CA TRP A 88 4.13 -6.10 9.34
C TRP A 88 3.55 -4.77 8.82
N ASN A 89 3.92 -3.63 9.44
CA ASN A 89 3.29 -2.30 9.28
C ASN A 89 1.89 -2.12 9.91
N GLY A 90 1.46 -2.99 10.84
CA GLY A 90 0.22 -2.77 11.61
C GLY A 90 -1.06 -2.96 10.80
N GLN A 91 -0.96 -3.65 9.65
CA GLN A 91 -2.13 -4.16 8.95
C GLN A 91 -2.67 -5.39 9.71
N PRO A 92 -3.99 -5.48 9.96
CA PRO A 92 -4.57 -6.59 10.70
C PRO A 92 -4.47 -7.89 9.90
N VAL A 93 -4.09 -8.96 10.59
CA VAL A 93 -3.97 -10.30 10.01
C VAL A 93 -5.38 -10.86 9.76
N GLN A 94 -5.63 -11.37 8.56
CA GLN A 94 -6.89 -12.03 8.20
C GLN A 94 -6.94 -13.44 8.82
N VAL A 95 -7.01 -13.53 10.14
CA VAL A 95 -7.15 -14.83 10.86
C VAL A 95 -8.56 -15.44 10.73
N HIS A 96 -9.52 -14.70 10.15
CA HIS A 96 -10.92 -15.11 10.04
C HIS A 96 -11.25 -16.02 8.85
N SER A 97 -10.27 -16.40 8.00
CA SER A 97 -10.55 -17.17 6.77
C SER A 97 -10.15 -18.65 6.80
N THR A 98 -9.54 -19.13 7.88
CA THR A 98 -9.15 -20.54 8.04
C THR A 98 -9.86 -21.17 9.22
N GLY A 99 -11.12 -21.56 8.99
CA GLY A 99 -11.70 -22.86 9.36
C GLY A 99 -11.39 -23.54 10.70
N ASP A 100 -11.12 -22.84 11.80
CA ASP A 100 -11.05 -23.49 13.12
C ASP A 100 -11.58 -22.61 14.27
N GLY A 101 -12.72 -23.05 14.82
CA GLY A 101 -13.41 -22.47 15.97
C GLY A 101 -14.44 -21.40 15.63
N ASP A 102 -15.71 -21.68 15.89
CA ASP A 102 -16.80 -20.71 15.91
C ASP A 102 -16.34 -19.42 16.60
N THR A 103 -16.39 -18.28 15.91
CA THR A 103 -16.06 -16.95 16.49
C THR A 103 -16.82 -16.71 17.80
N ALA A 104 -18.01 -17.30 17.94
CA ALA A 104 -18.83 -17.26 19.15
C ALA A 104 -18.16 -17.91 20.37
N SER A 105 -17.36 -18.96 20.20
CA SER A 105 -16.65 -19.64 21.30
C SER A 105 -15.53 -18.80 21.91
N ARG A 106 -14.94 -17.89 21.11
CA ARG A 106 -13.86 -16.97 21.51
C ARG A 106 -14.36 -15.70 22.22
N LEU A 107 -15.67 -15.47 22.31
CA LEU A 107 -16.28 -14.32 23.01
C LEU A 107 -16.45 -14.56 24.52
N THR A 108 -15.70 -15.52 25.09
CA THR A 108 -15.71 -15.79 26.53
C THR A 108 -14.63 -14.94 27.21
N PRO A 109 -15.01 -14.01 28.12
CA PRO A 109 -14.04 -13.12 28.75
C PRO A 109 -13.12 -13.91 29.67
N VAL A 110 -11.80 -13.70 29.53
CA VAL A 110 -10.81 -14.31 30.42
C VAL A 110 -10.70 -13.44 31.67
N THR A 111 -11.46 -13.77 32.70
CA THR A 111 -11.55 -13.01 33.96
C THR A 111 -10.25 -12.96 34.77
N GLU A 112 -9.35 -13.93 34.56
CA GLU A 112 -8.01 -14.02 35.17
C GLU A 112 -7.00 -13.02 34.58
N SER A 113 -7.34 -12.35 33.47
CA SER A 113 -6.42 -11.48 32.73
C SER A 113 -6.56 -10.00 33.11
N ARG A 114 -5.53 -9.22 32.80
CA ARG A 114 -5.51 -7.78 33.09
C ARG A 114 -6.44 -7.01 32.14
N ARG A 115 -7.05 -5.94 32.64
CA ARG A 115 -7.86 -5.02 31.81
C ARG A 115 -6.95 -4.20 30.89
N LEU A 116 -7.23 -4.26 29.60
CA LEU A 116 -6.53 -3.51 28.56
C LEU A 116 -7.19 -2.14 28.37
N ARG A 117 -6.38 -1.10 28.28
CA ARG A 117 -6.83 0.27 28.00
C ARG A 117 -6.85 0.47 26.49
N ILE A 118 -8.04 0.67 25.94
CA ILE A 118 -8.24 0.96 24.52
C ILE A 118 -8.44 2.45 24.38
N THR A 119 -7.54 3.12 23.67
CA THR A 119 -7.64 4.54 23.36
C THR A 119 -8.14 4.75 21.94
N PHE A 120 -9.04 5.71 21.78
CA PHE A 120 -9.65 6.01 20.48
C PHE A 120 -9.08 7.31 19.92
N ASN A 121 -8.57 7.24 18.70
CA ASN A 121 -8.11 8.39 17.95
C ASN A 121 -8.92 8.51 16.65
N GLY A 122 -9.24 9.75 16.28
CA GLY A 122 -9.97 10.08 15.07
C GLY A 122 -9.33 11.29 14.39
N SER A 123 -8.97 11.12 13.13
CA SER A 123 -8.41 12.17 12.27
C SER A 123 -9.16 12.21 10.92
N VAL A 124 -9.02 13.34 10.24
CA VAL A 124 -9.56 13.59 8.89
C VAL A 124 -8.43 14.12 8.02
N SER A 125 -8.50 13.91 6.71
CA SER A 125 -7.60 14.58 5.78
C SER A 125 -7.95 16.07 5.63
N ASP A 126 -6.97 16.91 5.33
CA ASP A 126 -7.16 18.37 5.21
C ASP A 126 -8.15 18.75 4.08
N VAL A 127 -8.27 17.89 3.07
CA VAL A 127 -9.18 18.07 1.92
C VAL A 127 -10.65 17.80 2.30
N LEU A 128 -10.88 17.14 3.44
CA LEU A 128 -12.20 16.77 3.95
C LEU A 128 -12.60 17.72 5.09
N PRO A 129 -13.53 18.67 4.86
CA PRO A 129 -13.98 19.64 5.88
C PRO A 129 -14.93 18.99 6.89
N TRP A 130 -14.53 17.85 7.45
CA TRP A 130 -15.28 17.13 8.47
C TRP A 130 -14.66 17.35 9.84
N LYS A 131 -15.49 17.29 10.88
CA LYS A 131 -15.02 17.12 12.25
C LYS A 131 -15.33 15.68 12.64
N PHE A 132 -14.27 14.92 12.90
CA PHE A 132 -14.39 13.55 13.35
C PHE A 132 -13.79 13.44 14.74
N THR A 133 -14.60 13.07 15.73
CA THR A 133 -14.16 12.99 17.12
C THR A 133 -14.72 11.74 17.80
N PRO A 134 -13.90 11.01 18.57
CA PRO A 134 -14.42 9.95 19.42
C PRO A 134 -15.27 10.54 20.55
N GLN A 135 -16.41 9.91 20.85
CA GLN A 135 -17.25 10.27 22.00
C GLN A 135 -16.59 9.88 23.32
N GLN A 136 -15.86 8.76 23.31
CA GLN A 136 -15.12 8.24 24.46
C GLN A 136 -13.63 8.21 24.13
N ARG A 137 -12.78 8.77 24.98
CA ARG A 137 -11.32 8.79 24.75
C ARG A 137 -10.66 7.45 25.04
N GLU A 138 -11.12 6.77 26.07
CA GLU A 138 -10.63 5.45 26.47
C GLU A 138 -11.72 4.57 27.05
N VAL A 139 -11.56 3.26 26.86
CA VAL A 139 -12.39 2.20 27.46
C VAL A 139 -11.47 1.11 27.99
N ARG A 140 -11.85 0.46 29.10
CA ARG A 140 -11.10 -0.66 29.68
C ARG A 140 -11.87 -1.95 29.53
N VAL A 141 -11.29 -2.94 28.85
CA VAL A 141 -11.93 -4.22 28.51
C VAL A 141 -11.02 -5.38 28.85
N LEU A 142 -11.60 -6.54 29.11
CA LEU A 142 -10.88 -7.80 29.23
C LEU A 142 -10.69 -8.45 27.84
N PRO A 143 -9.58 -9.18 27.61
CA PRO A 143 -9.50 -10.15 26.53
C PRO A 143 -10.73 -11.08 26.49
N GLY A 144 -11.36 -11.21 25.33
CA GLY A 144 -12.61 -11.94 25.10
C GLY A 144 -13.89 -11.13 25.40
N GLU A 145 -13.78 -9.95 26.03
CA GLU A 145 -14.92 -9.05 26.26
C GLU A 145 -15.22 -8.24 24.99
N THR A 146 -16.50 -8.14 24.65
CA THR A 146 -16.96 -7.31 23.54
C THR A 146 -17.23 -5.89 24.02
N ALA A 147 -16.86 -4.91 23.21
CA ALA A 147 -17.03 -3.50 23.55
C ALA A 147 -17.56 -2.68 22.37
N LEU A 148 -18.28 -1.62 22.73
CA LEU A 148 -18.87 -0.68 21.80
C LEU A 148 -18.29 0.72 22.08
N ALA A 149 -17.75 1.35 21.05
CA ALA A 149 -17.34 2.74 21.09
C ALA A 149 -18.11 3.55 20.04
N PHE A 150 -18.28 4.85 20.28
CA PHE A 150 -18.96 5.73 19.34
C PHE A 150 -18.01 6.82 18.86
N TYR A 151 -18.11 7.12 17.57
CA TYR A 151 -17.48 8.29 16.97
C TYR A 151 -18.55 9.19 16.36
N THR A 152 -18.33 10.49 16.41
CA THR A 152 -19.21 11.46 15.76
C THR A 152 -18.47 12.08 14.59
N ALA A 153 -19.11 12.05 13.42
CA ALA A 153 -18.66 12.76 12.24
C ALA A 153 -19.65 13.88 11.91
N THR A 154 -19.14 15.09 11.70
CA THR A 154 -19.91 16.26 11.30
C THR A 154 -19.34 16.84 10.01
N ASN A 155 -20.17 16.96 8.97
CA ASN A 155 -19.79 17.65 7.76
C ASN A 155 -19.92 19.17 7.94
N LYS A 156 -18.81 19.89 7.98
CA LYS A 156 -18.80 21.37 8.07
C LYS A 156 -18.77 22.05 6.70
N GLY A 157 -18.76 21.27 5.62
CA GLY A 157 -18.78 21.77 4.25
C GLY A 157 -20.17 22.25 3.82
N PRO A 158 -20.23 23.08 2.78
CA PRO A 158 -21.49 23.58 2.22
C PRO A 158 -22.19 22.59 1.27
N ALA A 159 -21.56 21.44 0.99
CA ALA A 159 -22.06 20.44 0.05
C ALA A 159 -21.95 19.04 0.67
N ASP A 160 -22.71 18.10 0.11
CA ASP A 160 -22.62 16.69 0.46
C ASP A 160 -21.23 16.14 0.08
N ILE A 161 -20.63 15.37 0.98
CA ILE A 161 -19.32 14.77 0.76
C ILE A 161 -19.39 13.29 1.06
N ILE A 162 -18.68 12.50 0.27
CA ILE A 162 -18.48 11.07 0.50
C ILE A 162 -17.08 10.90 1.10
N GLY A 163 -17.02 10.20 2.23
CA GLY A 163 -15.79 9.86 2.93
C GLY A 163 -15.61 8.35 3.02
N VAL A 164 -14.36 7.91 2.97
CA VAL A 164 -13.96 6.52 3.26
C VAL A 164 -12.96 6.56 4.41
N ALA A 165 -13.09 5.65 5.37
CA ALA A 165 -12.23 5.61 6.55
C ALA A 165 -11.26 4.44 6.51
N THR A 166 -9.99 4.68 6.82
CA THR A 166 -9.03 3.62 7.09
C THR A 166 -8.72 3.56 8.58
N TYR A 167 -8.31 2.39 9.06
CA TYR A 167 -7.95 2.20 10.45
C TYR A 167 -6.59 1.58 10.63
N SER A 168 -5.97 1.87 11.76
CA SER A 168 -4.73 1.25 12.22
C SER A 168 -4.79 0.98 13.72
N VAL A 169 -4.08 -0.08 14.13
CA VAL A 169 -3.96 -0.49 15.53
C VAL A 169 -2.51 -0.34 15.96
N THR A 170 -2.29 0.32 17.09
CA THR A 170 -0.96 0.52 17.68
C THR A 170 -0.93 0.02 19.12
N PRO A 171 0.08 -0.75 19.54
CA PRO A 171 1.23 -1.22 18.76
C PRO A 171 0.84 -2.33 17.76
N GLY A 172 1.54 -2.39 16.62
CA GLY A 172 1.18 -3.28 15.50
C GLY A 172 1.22 -4.77 15.82
N GLN A 173 1.95 -5.18 16.88
CA GLN A 173 1.98 -6.56 17.36
C GLN A 173 0.62 -7.06 17.86
N VAL A 174 -0.28 -6.15 18.24
CA VAL A 174 -1.64 -6.48 18.72
C VAL A 174 -2.63 -6.62 17.58
N ALA A 175 -2.30 -6.12 16.39
CA ALA A 175 -3.19 -6.13 15.23
C ALA A 175 -3.78 -7.52 14.88
N PRO A 176 -3.08 -8.67 15.06
CA PRO A 176 -3.66 -9.99 14.83
C PRO A 176 -4.72 -10.39 15.85
N TYR A 177 -4.62 -9.90 17.08
CA TYR A 177 -5.55 -10.20 18.18
C TYR A 177 -6.72 -9.23 18.24
N PHE A 178 -6.65 -8.11 17.51
CA PHE A 178 -7.70 -7.10 17.50
C PHE A 178 -8.70 -7.40 16.38
N SER A 179 -9.85 -7.95 16.75
CA SER A 179 -10.90 -8.31 15.79
C SER A 179 -12.01 -7.27 15.82
N LYS A 180 -12.11 -6.52 14.72
CA LYS A 180 -13.22 -5.59 14.50
C LYS A 180 -14.38 -6.32 13.82
N ILE A 181 -15.47 -6.56 14.57
CA ILE A 181 -16.62 -7.33 14.09
C ILE A 181 -17.48 -6.52 13.11
N GLN A 182 -17.64 -5.20 13.31
CA GLN A 182 -18.43 -4.34 12.41
C GLN A 182 -17.73 -3.01 12.14
N CYS A 183 -17.50 -2.71 10.85
CA CYS A 183 -16.70 -1.58 10.36
C CYS A 183 -17.46 -0.73 9.34
N PHE A 184 -17.82 0.50 9.70
CA PHE A 184 -18.14 1.59 8.75
C PHE A 184 -16.98 1.94 7.80
N CYS A 185 -15.81 1.33 8.00
CA CYS A 185 -14.55 1.71 7.37
C CYS A 185 -14.48 1.29 5.90
N PHE A 186 -15.22 0.25 5.54
CA PHE A 186 -15.27 -0.22 4.16
C PHE A 186 -16.52 0.25 3.43
N GLU A 187 -17.41 0.97 4.12
CA GLU A 187 -18.62 1.50 3.55
C GLU A 187 -18.51 3.01 3.38
N GLU A 188 -18.87 3.45 2.19
CA GLU A 188 -18.87 4.85 1.81
C GLU A 188 -19.84 5.61 2.71
N GLN A 189 -19.33 6.58 3.47
CA GLN A 189 -20.16 7.42 4.30
C GLN A 189 -20.48 8.68 3.52
N LYS A 190 -21.73 8.86 3.12
CA LYS A 190 -22.23 10.12 2.59
C LYS A 190 -22.80 10.94 3.73
N LEU A 191 -22.25 12.14 3.98
CA LEU A 191 -22.81 13.11 4.91
C LEU A 191 -23.28 14.34 4.14
N ASN A 192 -24.53 14.74 4.37
CA ASN A 192 -25.07 15.96 3.80
C ASN A 192 -24.42 17.20 4.43
N ALA A 193 -24.56 18.36 3.80
CA ALA A 193 -24.03 19.61 4.34
C ALA A 193 -24.59 19.89 5.76
N GLY A 194 -23.70 20.10 6.75
CA GLY A 194 -24.08 20.37 8.14
C GLY A 194 -24.55 19.15 8.95
N GLU A 195 -24.67 17.97 8.33
CA GLU A 195 -25.14 16.76 9.00
C GLU A 195 -24.11 16.24 10.01
N SER A 196 -24.62 15.72 11.15
CA SER A 196 -23.82 15.02 12.15
C SER A 196 -24.40 13.64 12.39
N VAL A 197 -23.55 12.61 12.32
CA VAL A 197 -23.94 11.20 12.49
C VAL A 197 -23.01 10.55 13.52
N ASP A 198 -23.61 9.72 14.37
CA ASP A 198 -22.89 8.86 15.31
C ASP A 198 -22.67 7.47 14.70
N MET A 199 -21.40 7.08 14.62
CA MET A 199 -20.94 5.83 14.03
C MET A 199 -20.46 4.87 15.13
N PRO A 200 -21.23 3.82 15.46
CA PRO A 200 -20.79 2.80 16.40
C PRO A 200 -19.62 1.95 15.87
N VAL A 201 -18.74 1.52 16.75
CA VAL A 201 -17.65 0.59 16.43
C VAL A 201 -17.70 -0.54 17.44
N PHE A 202 -17.99 -1.74 16.94
CA PHE A 202 -18.03 -2.97 17.74
C PHE A 202 -16.76 -3.78 17.53
N PHE A 203 -16.07 -4.08 18.62
CA PHE A 203 -14.78 -4.77 18.60
C PHE A 203 -14.61 -5.66 19.83
N PHE A 204 -13.68 -6.61 19.73
CA PHE A 204 -13.20 -7.40 20.85
C PHE A 204 -11.71 -7.70 20.66
N ILE A 205 -11.07 -8.18 21.72
CA ILE A 205 -9.67 -8.60 21.71
C ILE A 205 -9.68 -10.11 21.91
N ASP A 206 -9.00 -10.86 21.06
CA ASP A 206 -8.95 -12.31 21.15
C ASP A 206 -8.34 -12.73 22.51
N PRO A 207 -8.95 -13.68 23.25
CA PRO A 207 -8.40 -14.19 24.51
C PRO A 207 -6.99 -14.77 24.40
N ASP A 208 -6.54 -15.20 23.21
CA ASP A 208 -5.18 -15.69 22.98
C ASP A 208 -4.11 -14.60 23.19
N PHE A 209 -4.49 -13.32 23.17
CA PHE A 209 -3.63 -12.20 23.59
C PHE A 209 -3.05 -12.41 24.99
N ALA A 210 -3.83 -12.98 25.92
CA ALA A 210 -3.38 -13.21 27.29
C ALA A 210 -2.37 -14.36 27.42
N LYS A 211 -2.35 -15.27 26.43
CA LYS A 211 -1.47 -16.45 26.42
C LYS A 211 -0.11 -16.15 25.78
N ASP A 212 -0.04 -15.16 24.88
CA ASP A 212 1.18 -14.78 24.18
C ASP A 212 2.17 -14.01 25.09
N PRO A 213 3.39 -14.53 25.31
CA PRO A 213 4.42 -13.83 26.07
C PRO A 213 4.82 -12.48 25.48
N ALA A 214 4.76 -12.31 24.15
CA ALA A 214 5.10 -11.04 23.48
C ALA A 214 4.11 -9.93 23.84
N MET A 215 2.86 -10.28 24.17
CA MET A 215 1.82 -9.34 24.53
C MET A 215 1.83 -8.97 26.02
N LYS A 216 2.68 -9.58 26.86
CA LYS A 216 2.67 -9.42 28.33
C LYS A 216 2.87 -7.97 28.81
N ASN A 217 3.59 -7.15 28.06
CA ASN A 217 3.92 -5.77 28.44
C ASN A 217 3.04 -4.71 27.74
N ILE A 218 2.01 -5.13 27.00
CA ILE A 218 1.14 -4.21 26.26
C ILE A 218 -0.17 -4.05 27.04
N ASP A 219 -0.34 -2.89 27.65
CA ASP A 219 -1.56 -2.54 28.40
C ASP A 219 -2.43 -1.53 27.68
N THR A 220 -1.85 -0.81 26.71
CA THR A 220 -2.53 0.27 25.98
C THR A 220 -2.52 -0.02 24.50
N ILE A 221 -3.71 -0.03 23.91
CA ILE A 221 -3.93 -0.26 22.49
C ILE A 221 -4.65 0.97 21.95
N THR A 222 -4.13 1.56 20.89
CA THR A 222 -4.73 2.72 20.24
C THR A 222 -5.36 2.33 18.93
N LEU A 223 -6.66 2.56 18.83
CA LEU A 223 -7.43 2.42 17.60
C LEU A 223 -7.52 3.79 16.92
N SER A 224 -6.78 3.95 15.82
CA SER A 224 -6.77 5.20 15.05
C SER A 224 -7.59 5.05 13.78
N TYR A 225 -8.53 5.97 13.59
CA TYR A 225 -9.33 6.11 12.38
C TYR A 225 -8.97 7.38 11.63
N THR A 226 -8.76 7.28 10.32
CA THR A 226 -8.52 8.42 9.44
C THR A 226 -9.52 8.43 8.31
N PHE A 227 -10.27 9.53 8.15
CA PHE A 227 -11.18 9.71 7.02
C PHE A 227 -10.50 10.43 5.85
N PHE A 228 -10.74 9.92 4.65
CA PHE A 228 -10.31 10.51 3.38
C PHE A 228 -11.52 10.85 2.53
N LYS A 229 -11.42 11.94 1.77
CA LYS A 229 -12.43 12.30 0.78
C LYS A 229 -12.42 11.31 -0.36
N ALA A 230 -13.57 10.74 -0.71
CA ALA A 230 -13.71 9.86 -1.86
C ALA A 230 -14.59 10.52 -2.94
N ARG A 231 -14.30 10.18 -4.20
CA ARG A 231 -15.12 10.54 -5.35
C ARG A 231 -15.23 9.34 -6.28
N TYR A 232 -16.36 9.21 -6.94
CA TYR A 232 -16.51 8.28 -8.05
C TYR A 232 -15.73 8.81 -9.26
N ASP A 233 -14.95 7.95 -9.90
CA ASP A 233 -14.38 8.21 -11.22
C ASP A 233 -15.42 8.02 -12.32
N ASP A 234 -15.10 8.41 -13.55
CA ASP A 234 -16.00 8.32 -14.71
C ASP A 234 -16.39 6.86 -15.05
N ASN A 235 -15.69 5.87 -14.50
CA ASN A 235 -15.98 4.44 -14.64
C ASN A 235 -16.80 3.89 -13.46
N GLY A 236 -17.26 4.75 -12.54
CA GLY A 236 -18.02 4.37 -11.35
C GLY A 236 -17.17 3.76 -10.23
N VAL A 237 -15.84 3.87 -10.28
CA VAL A 237 -14.94 3.35 -9.23
C VAL A 237 -14.64 4.45 -8.22
N LEU A 238 -14.85 4.15 -6.93
CA LEU A 238 -14.45 5.06 -5.87
C LEU A 238 -12.93 5.18 -5.75
N ARG A 239 -12.43 6.41 -5.75
CA ARG A 239 -11.04 6.72 -5.42
C ARG A 239 -10.96 7.73 -4.29
N ALA A 240 -10.13 7.42 -3.30
CA ALA A 240 -9.73 8.39 -2.30
C ALA A 240 -8.88 9.48 -2.97
N THR A 241 -9.28 10.73 -2.78
CA THR A 241 -8.47 11.88 -3.18
C THR A 241 -7.42 12.10 -2.10
N PRO A 242 -6.12 12.02 -2.42
CA PRO A 242 -5.06 12.28 -1.46
C PRO A 242 -5.08 13.73 -0.96
#